data_AF-A0A7C7VYI2-F1
#
_entry.id   AF-A0A7C7VYI2-F1
#
_cell.length_a   1.000
_cell.length_b   1.000
_cell.length_c   1.000
_cell.angle_alpha   90.00
_cell.angle_beta   90.00
_cell.angle_gamma   90.00
#
_symmetry.space_group_name_H-M   'P 1'
#
loop_
_entity.id
_entity.type
_entity.pdbx_description
1 polymer ?
#
loop_
_entity_poly.entity_id
_entity_poly.type
_entity_poly.pdbx_seq_one_letter_code
_entity_poly.pdbx_strand_id
1 'polypeptide(L)'
;EIERHTKSLVIFAQNPKVDREKLEQSIEQLTRLNLELTSSTGRIDQVIGQVNLLKCLAQRNSTPGGTCDFDLPAYHFWLNKPFQQRREAIHAWTNHLHPIAKAISLLLQFIRFSSTPVLKTAGSGFYQQNLEKSQPVQLLRVALTMNTKYFAEISGGKHRFTVRFMEPNDSERPSQTNNDIDFTLNICQL
;
A
#
# COMPACT_ATOMS: atom_id res chain seq x y z
N GLU A 1 -5.63 7.61 -11.58
CA GLU A 1 -5.31 6.17 -11.43
C GLU A 1 -6.42 5.22 -11.84
N ILE A 2 -7.64 5.26 -11.26
CA ILE A 2 -8.73 4.35 -11.67
C ILE A 2 -8.97 4.39 -13.19
N GLU A 3 -9.18 5.59 -13.74
CA GLU A 3 -9.35 5.76 -15.19
C GLU A 3 -8.16 5.28 -16.01
N ARG A 4 -6.93 5.42 -15.48
CA ARG A 4 -5.70 4.96 -16.13
C ARG A 4 -5.69 3.43 -16.21
N HIS A 5 -6.00 2.74 -15.11
CA HIS A 5 -6.10 1.28 -15.08
C HIS A 5 -7.23 0.77 -15.96
N THR A 6 -8.40 1.43 -15.94
CA THR A 6 -9.51 1.08 -16.84
C THR A 6 -9.09 1.16 -18.31
N LYS A 7 -8.37 2.22 -18.70
CA LYS A 7 -7.84 2.35 -20.07
C LYS A 7 -6.84 1.25 -20.41
N SER A 8 -5.91 0.92 -19.51
CA SER A 8 -4.96 -0.20 -19.71
C SER A 8 -5.69 -1.53 -19.90
N LEU A 9 -6.72 -1.82 -19.09
CA LEU A 9 -7.51 -3.05 -19.18
C LEU A 9 -8.32 -3.15 -20.47
N VAL A 10 -8.89 -2.05 -20.97
CA VAL A 10 -9.60 -2.03 -22.26
C VAL A 10 -8.68 -2.41 -23.42
N ILE A 11 -7.39 -2.04 -23.39
CA ILE A 11 -6.43 -2.44 -24.42
C ILE A 11 -6.24 -3.96 -24.43
N PHE A 12 -6.19 -4.61 -23.26
CA PHE A 12 -6.09 -6.06 -23.15
C PHE A 12 -7.32 -6.81 -23.69
N ALA A 13 -8.48 -6.16 -23.79
CA ALA A 13 -9.69 -6.77 -24.37
C ALA A 13 -9.54 -7.13 -25.85
N GLN A 14 -8.58 -6.52 -26.54
CA GLN A 14 -8.26 -6.82 -27.94
C GLN A 14 -7.43 -8.10 -28.10
N ASN A 15 -6.92 -8.66 -27.00
CA ASN A 15 -6.09 -9.86 -27.04
C ASN A 15 -6.95 -11.13 -26.90
N PRO A 16 -6.98 -12.02 -27.90
CA PRO A 16 -7.82 -13.22 -27.89
C PRO A 16 -7.41 -14.26 -26.84
N LYS A 17 -6.24 -14.12 -26.20
CA LYS A 17 -5.77 -15.02 -25.14
C LYS A 17 -6.22 -14.60 -23.73
N VAL A 18 -6.94 -13.48 -23.61
CA VAL A 18 -7.40 -12.95 -22.32
C VAL A 18 -8.78 -13.51 -22.00
N ASP A 19 -8.99 -13.88 -20.73
CA ASP A 19 -10.31 -14.22 -20.20
C ASP A 19 -11.19 -12.97 -20.20
N ARG A 20 -12.08 -12.91 -21.20
CA ARG A 20 -12.91 -11.73 -21.46
C ARG A 20 -13.90 -11.48 -20.33
N GLU A 21 -14.48 -12.51 -19.74
CA GLU A 21 -15.48 -12.39 -18.69
C GLU A 21 -14.86 -11.73 -17.44
N LYS A 22 -13.70 -12.22 -16.99
CA LYS A 22 -12.99 -11.63 -15.84
C LYS A 22 -12.53 -10.19 -16.10
N LEU A 23 -12.14 -9.90 -17.34
CA LEU A 23 -11.72 -8.56 -17.73
C LEU A 23 -12.89 -7.56 -17.68
N GLU A 24 -14.04 -7.94 -18.23
CA GLU A 24 -15.26 -7.12 -18.22
C GLU A 24 -15.75 -6.88 -16.78
N GLN A 25 -15.76 -7.91 -15.93
CA GLN A 25 -16.07 -7.77 -14.49
C GLN A 25 -15.12 -6.81 -13.78
N SER A 26 -13.82 -6.87 -14.09
CA SER A 26 -12.81 -5.99 -13.52
C SER A 26 -13.01 -4.52 -13.93
N ILE A 27 -13.33 -4.29 -15.21
CA ILE A 27 -13.63 -2.95 -15.75
C ILE A 27 -14.91 -2.39 -15.12
N GLU A 28 -15.95 -3.21 -14.99
CA GLU A 28 -17.20 -2.82 -14.35
C GLU A 28 -16.97 -2.43 -12.88
N GLN A 29 -16.21 -3.24 -12.13
CA GLN A 29 -15.87 -2.95 -10.73
C GLN A 29 -15.13 -1.62 -10.58
N LEU A 30 -14.13 -1.35 -11.43
CA LEU A 30 -13.41 -0.07 -11.44
C LEU A 30 -14.32 1.11 -11.78
N THR A 31 -15.21 0.93 -12.75
CA THR A 31 -16.16 1.98 -13.18
C THR A 31 -17.14 2.31 -12.07
N ARG A 32 -17.68 1.29 -11.39
CA ARG A 32 -18.58 1.44 -10.24
C ARG A 32 -17.90 2.18 -9.08
N LEU A 33 -16.67 1.79 -8.74
CA LEU A 33 -15.89 2.45 -7.71
C LEU A 33 -15.57 3.91 -8.08
N ASN A 34 -15.29 4.20 -9.36
CA ASN A 34 -15.07 5.57 -9.81
C ASN A 34 -16.32 6.45 -9.62
N LEU A 35 -17.50 5.91 -9.94
CA LEU A 35 -18.77 6.60 -9.73
C LEU A 35 -19.06 6.80 -8.24
N GLU A 36 -18.84 5.78 -7.40
CA GLU A 36 -19.02 5.87 -5.95
C GLU A 36 -18.12 6.96 -5.32
N LEU A 37 -16.86 7.04 -5.76
CA LEU A 37 -15.92 8.05 -5.28
C LEU A 37 -16.24 9.46 -5.78
N THR A 38 -16.61 9.61 -7.05
CA THR A 38 -16.92 10.93 -7.64
C THR A 38 -18.28 11.47 -7.21
N SER A 39 -19.24 10.59 -6.88
CA SER A 39 -20.54 10.98 -6.31
C SER A 39 -20.47 11.36 -4.84
N SER A 40 -19.41 10.95 -4.12
CA SER A 40 -19.20 11.40 -2.74
C SER A 40 -18.84 12.88 -2.71
N THR A 41 -19.77 13.70 -2.20
CA THR A 41 -19.57 15.15 -2.06
C THR A 41 -18.96 15.46 -0.69
N GLY A 42 -17.92 16.29 -0.68
CA GLY A 42 -17.27 16.75 0.55
C GLY A 42 -15.83 16.24 0.73
N ARG A 43 -15.20 16.68 1.81
CA ARG A 43 -13.82 16.27 2.13
C ARG A 43 -13.83 14.91 2.82
N ILE A 44 -12.84 14.08 2.50
CA ILE A 44 -12.64 12.75 3.10
C ILE A 44 -12.55 12.84 4.64
N ASP A 45 -11.95 13.89 5.18
CA ASP A 45 -11.74 14.04 6.62
C ASP A 45 -12.92 14.70 7.34
N GLN A 46 -13.99 15.11 6.64
CA GLN A 46 -15.06 15.90 7.23
C GLN A 46 -15.80 15.17 8.37
N VAL A 47 -16.16 13.90 8.17
CA VAL A 47 -16.91 13.11 9.16
C VAL A 47 -16.05 12.87 10.41
N ILE A 48 -14.83 12.37 10.21
CA ILE A 48 -13.88 12.08 11.30
C ILE A 48 -13.50 13.37 12.05
N GLY A 49 -13.24 14.43 11.28
CA GLY A 49 -12.93 15.77 11.76
C GLY A 49 -14.10 16.49 12.42
N GLN A 50 -15.29 15.87 12.57
CA GLN A 50 -16.38 16.38 13.40
C GLN A 50 -16.55 15.60 14.70
N VAL A 51 -15.89 14.46 14.86
CA VAL A 51 -15.97 13.64 16.08
C VAL A 51 -15.09 14.25 17.18
N ASN A 52 -15.71 14.89 18.17
CA ASN A 52 -14.99 15.54 19.27
C ASN A 52 -14.03 14.60 20.01
N LEU A 53 -14.43 13.34 20.23
CA LEU A 53 -13.56 12.34 20.86
C LEU A 53 -12.26 12.13 20.06
N LEU A 54 -12.36 11.99 18.74
CA LEU A 54 -11.19 11.79 17.87
C LEU A 54 -10.32 13.04 17.78
N LYS A 55 -10.92 14.24 17.84
CA LYS A 55 -10.16 15.51 17.92
C LYS A 55 -9.32 15.59 19.20
N CYS A 56 -9.93 15.31 20.36
CA CYS A 56 -9.23 15.33 21.64
C CYS A 56 -8.09 14.32 21.67
N LEU A 57 -8.32 13.11 21.14
CA LEU A 57 -7.29 12.09 20.97
C LEU A 57 -6.15 12.58 20.07
N ALA A 58 -6.47 13.11 18.89
CA ALA A 58 -5.48 13.58 17.92
C ALA A 58 -4.58 14.70 18.49
N GLN A 59 -5.15 15.62 19.28
CA GLN A 59 -4.40 16.70 19.95
C GLN A 59 -3.39 16.19 20.98
N ARG A 60 -3.70 15.09 21.65
CA ARG A 60 -2.85 14.51 22.71
C ARG A 60 -1.90 13.42 22.20
N ASN A 61 -2.15 12.83 21.04
CA ASN A 61 -1.37 11.73 20.48
C ASN A 61 0.10 12.11 20.17
N SER A 62 0.39 13.40 19.98
CA SER A 62 1.76 13.91 19.79
C SER A 62 2.52 14.10 21.10
N THR A 63 1.84 14.03 22.25
CA THR A 63 2.45 14.20 23.58
C THR A 63 2.82 12.83 24.14
N PRO A 64 4.10 12.56 24.45
CA PRO A 64 4.48 11.34 25.16
C PRO A 64 3.67 11.18 26.45
N GLY A 65 2.95 10.07 26.59
CA GLY A 65 2.08 9.83 27.75
C GLY A 65 0.75 10.61 27.78
N GLY A 66 0.47 11.47 26.79
CA GLY A 66 -0.73 12.32 26.77
C GLY A 66 -2.06 11.59 26.53
N THR A 67 -2.01 10.28 26.29
CA THR A 67 -3.19 9.42 26.11
C THR A 67 -3.55 8.62 27.36
N CYS A 68 -3.00 8.99 28.51
CA CYS A 68 -3.35 8.37 29.79
C CYS A 68 -4.79 8.71 30.22
N ASP A 69 -5.33 7.91 31.15
CA ASP A 69 -6.73 8.02 31.57
C ASP A 69 -7.07 9.37 32.23
N PHE A 70 -6.12 9.98 32.95
CA PHE A 70 -6.33 11.27 33.61
C PHE A 70 -6.28 12.46 32.64
N ASP A 71 -5.53 12.37 31.54
CA ASP A 71 -5.47 13.40 30.50
C ASP A 71 -6.67 13.31 29.53
N LEU A 72 -7.23 12.11 29.35
CA LEU A 72 -8.37 11.84 28.47
C LEU A 72 -9.50 11.04 29.16
N PRO A 73 -10.13 11.59 30.22
CA PRO A 73 -11.17 10.88 30.98
C PRO A 73 -12.39 10.50 30.11
N ALA A 74 -12.73 11.33 29.12
CA ALA A 74 -13.80 11.04 28.18
C ALA A 74 -13.50 9.83 27.27
N TYR A 75 -12.22 9.64 26.91
CA TYR A 75 -11.79 8.46 26.15
C TYR A 75 -11.78 7.21 27.02
N HIS A 76 -11.28 7.31 28.26
CA HIS A 76 -11.35 6.22 29.23
C HIS A 76 -12.80 5.77 29.45
N PHE A 77 -13.72 6.72 29.67
CA PHE A 77 -15.15 6.42 29.76
C PHE A 77 -15.69 5.75 28.49
N TRP A 78 -15.31 6.25 27.31
CA TRP A 78 -15.72 5.65 26.04
C TRP A 78 -15.23 4.20 25.88
N LEU A 79 -14.01 3.88 26.32
CA LEU A 79 -13.45 2.51 26.28
C LEU A 79 -14.24 1.52 27.15
N ASN A 80 -14.82 2.00 28.26
CA ASN A 80 -15.65 1.20 29.16
C ASN A 80 -17.06 0.93 28.61
N LYS A 81 -17.44 1.51 27.47
CA LYS A 81 -18.73 1.19 26.82
C LYS A 81 -18.74 -0.24 26.27
N PRO A 82 -19.93 -0.87 26.18
CA PRO A 82 -20.09 -2.19 25.56
C PRO A 82 -19.44 -2.26 24.19
N PHE A 83 -18.80 -3.40 23.89
CA PHE A 83 -18.10 -3.62 22.62
C PHE A 83 -18.94 -3.25 21.39
N GLN A 84 -20.21 -3.65 21.40
CA GLN A 84 -21.12 -3.38 20.28
C GLN A 84 -21.29 -1.88 20.01
N GLN A 85 -21.49 -1.07 21.06
CA GLN A 85 -21.63 0.39 20.91
C GLN A 85 -20.34 1.03 20.37
N ARG A 86 -19.17 0.56 20.84
CA ARG A 86 -17.88 1.06 20.33
C ARG A 86 -17.68 0.69 18.87
N ARG A 87 -18.01 -0.55 18.49
CA ARG A 87 -17.91 -1.04 17.11
C ARG A 87 -18.82 -0.25 16.17
N GLU A 88 -20.08 -0.04 16.54
CA GLU A 88 -21.04 0.74 15.76
C GLU A 88 -20.59 2.19 15.57
N ALA A 89 -20.07 2.83 16.63
CA ALA A 89 -19.52 4.17 16.55
C ALA A 89 -18.31 4.24 15.60
N ILE A 90 -17.35 3.33 15.71
CA ILE A 90 -16.19 3.26 14.80
C ILE A 90 -16.67 3.08 13.35
N HIS A 91 -17.58 2.13 13.10
CA HIS A 91 -18.13 1.92 11.77
C HIS A 91 -18.78 3.19 11.22
N ALA A 92 -19.60 3.88 12.01
CA ALA A 92 -20.21 5.14 11.59
C ALA A 92 -19.17 6.20 11.25
N TRP A 93 -18.10 6.31 12.05
CA TRP A 93 -17.02 7.26 11.80
C TRP A 93 -16.22 6.93 10.55
N THR A 94 -16.03 5.65 10.19
CA THR A 94 -15.13 5.24 9.10
C THR A 94 -15.84 4.77 7.83
N ASN A 95 -17.17 4.63 7.82
CA ASN A 95 -17.90 4.02 6.69
C ASN A 95 -17.64 4.71 5.35
N HIS A 96 -17.56 6.05 5.36
CA HIS A 96 -17.27 6.85 4.17
C HIS A 96 -15.87 6.62 3.58
N LEU A 97 -14.93 6.03 4.34
CA LEU A 97 -13.59 5.66 3.84
C LEU A 97 -13.59 4.30 3.11
N HIS A 98 -14.65 3.51 3.25
CA HIS A 98 -14.70 2.16 2.71
C HIS A 98 -14.57 2.10 1.17
N PRO A 99 -15.22 2.99 0.39
CA PRO A 99 -15.04 3.02 -1.06
C PRO A 99 -13.60 3.34 -1.47
N ILE A 100 -12.95 4.24 -0.72
CA ILE A 100 -11.55 4.63 -0.92
C ILE A 100 -10.63 3.43 -0.66
N ALA A 101 -10.83 2.74 0.47
CA ALA A 101 -10.07 1.55 0.83
C ALA A 101 -10.22 0.43 -0.21
N LYS A 102 -11.44 0.22 -0.71
CA LYS A 102 -11.73 -0.73 -1.80
C LYS A 102 -11.00 -0.37 -3.09
N ALA A 103 -11.06 0.89 -3.50
CA ALA A 103 -10.36 1.36 -4.70
C ALA A 103 -8.85 1.21 -4.58
N ILE A 104 -8.24 1.63 -3.47
CA ILE A 104 -6.80 1.46 -3.23
C ILE A 104 -6.41 -0.03 -3.29
N SER A 105 -7.17 -0.89 -2.61
CA SER A 105 -6.90 -2.33 -2.58
C SER A 105 -6.93 -2.94 -3.99
N LEU A 106 -7.96 -2.61 -4.78
CA LEU A 106 -8.12 -3.13 -6.13
C LEU A 106 -7.04 -2.61 -7.09
N LEU A 107 -6.71 -1.32 -7.03
CA LEU A 107 -5.63 -0.74 -7.85
C LEU A 107 -4.28 -1.39 -7.53
N LEU A 108 -3.94 -1.51 -6.25
CA LEU A 108 -2.70 -2.16 -5.84
C LEU A 108 -2.67 -3.64 -6.20
N GLN A 109 -3.82 -4.33 -6.23
CA GLN A 109 -3.91 -5.70 -6.69
C GLN A 109 -3.56 -5.81 -8.19
N PHE A 110 -4.15 -4.96 -9.05
CA PHE A 110 -3.83 -4.96 -10.47
C PHE A 110 -2.36 -4.64 -10.73
N ILE A 111 -1.80 -3.63 -10.04
CA ILE A 111 -0.37 -3.29 -10.16
C ILE A 111 0.48 -4.50 -9.77
N ARG A 112 0.20 -5.17 -8.65
CA ARG A 112 1.01 -6.32 -8.19
C ARG A 112 0.92 -7.52 -9.13
N PHE A 113 -0.19 -7.69 -9.83
CA PHE A 113 -0.42 -8.78 -10.78
C PHE A 113 0.07 -8.48 -12.20
N SER A 114 0.45 -7.24 -12.49
CA SER A 114 0.90 -6.84 -13.83
C SER A 114 2.32 -7.32 -14.18
N SER A 115 3.01 -8.00 -13.26
CA SER A 115 4.39 -8.45 -13.44
C SER A 115 4.58 -9.90 -13.03
N THR A 116 5.43 -10.61 -13.77
CA THR A 116 5.88 -11.95 -13.42
C THR A 116 7.16 -11.84 -12.59
N PRO A 117 7.32 -12.65 -11.52
CA PRO A 117 8.57 -12.70 -10.76
C PRO A 117 9.74 -13.17 -11.63
N VAL A 118 10.89 -12.52 -11.48
CA VAL A 118 12.14 -12.88 -12.17
C VAL A 118 13.23 -13.14 -11.12
N LEU A 119 13.89 -14.29 -11.21
CA LEU A 119 15.06 -14.58 -10.37
C LEU A 119 16.25 -13.73 -10.82
N LYS A 120 16.92 -13.13 -9.84
CA LYS A 120 18.11 -12.29 -10.00
C LYS A 120 19.12 -12.62 -8.92
N THR A 121 20.38 -12.33 -9.20
CA THR A 121 21.48 -12.45 -8.24
C THR A 121 22.12 -11.08 -8.07
N ALA A 122 22.27 -10.65 -6.82
CA ALA A 122 23.01 -9.45 -6.45
C ALA A 122 24.44 -9.83 -6.09
N GLY A 123 25.39 -9.42 -6.93
CA GLY A 123 26.81 -9.69 -6.71
C GLY A 123 27.33 -8.88 -5.54
N SER A 124 27.99 -9.55 -4.58
CA SER A 124 28.48 -8.92 -3.34
C SER A 124 27.45 -7.99 -2.69
N GLY A 125 26.22 -8.50 -2.55
CA GLY A 125 25.11 -7.77 -1.93
C GLY A 125 24.60 -6.55 -2.70
N PHE A 126 25.02 -6.30 -3.94
CA PHE A 126 24.60 -5.15 -4.73
C PHE A 126 23.96 -5.55 -6.06
N TYR A 127 22.82 -4.94 -6.37
CA TYR A 127 22.15 -5.08 -7.66
C TYR A 127 21.72 -3.71 -8.18
N GLN A 128 21.84 -3.52 -9.50
CA GLN A 128 21.39 -2.31 -10.17
C GLN A 128 20.78 -2.66 -11.53
N GLN A 129 19.64 -2.05 -11.86
CA GLN A 129 18.99 -2.24 -13.15
C GLN A 129 18.34 -0.95 -13.64
N ASN A 130 18.54 -0.65 -14.92
CA ASN A 130 17.87 0.46 -15.61
C ASN A 130 16.39 0.13 -15.82
N LEU A 131 15.54 1.14 -15.69
CA LEU A 131 14.12 1.06 -15.99
C LEU A 131 13.88 1.48 -17.44
N GLU A 132 13.05 0.73 -18.15
CA GLU A 132 12.63 1.09 -19.50
C GLU A 132 11.82 2.39 -19.49
N LYS A 133 11.99 3.21 -20.53
CA LYS A 133 11.31 4.52 -20.64
C LYS A 133 9.87 4.42 -21.17
N SER A 134 9.49 3.27 -21.71
CA SER A 134 8.23 3.06 -22.44
C SER A 134 7.00 3.06 -21.54
N GLN A 135 7.11 2.57 -20.31
CA GLN A 135 6.02 2.58 -19.32
C GLN A 135 6.53 2.98 -17.93
N PRO A 136 5.76 3.80 -17.18
CA PRO A 136 6.12 4.18 -15.84
C PRO A 136 6.00 2.99 -14.89
N VAL A 137 7.11 2.57 -14.30
CA VAL A 137 7.12 1.58 -13.21
C VAL A 137 6.45 2.18 -11.99
N GLN A 138 5.49 1.45 -11.42
CA GLN A 138 4.68 1.90 -10.29
C GLN A 138 5.11 1.28 -8.97
N LEU A 139 5.63 0.05 -9.01
CA LEU A 139 6.01 -0.69 -7.82
C LEU A 139 7.17 -1.63 -8.15
N LEU A 140 8.18 -1.64 -7.28
CA LEU A 140 9.21 -2.67 -7.25
C LEU A 140 8.93 -3.59 -6.07
N ARG A 141 9.02 -4.91 -6.28
CA ARG A 141 8.94 -5.88 -5.20
C ARG A 141 10.19 -6.74 -5.24
N VAL A 142 10.91 -6.74 -4.13
CA VAL A 142 12.07 -7.61 -3.88
C VAL A 142 11.63 -8.62 -2.83
N ALA A 143 11.73 -9.90 -3.16
CA ALA A 143 11.43 -10.98 -2.23
C ALA A 143 12.68 -11.83 -1.99
N LEU A 144 12.91 -12.13 -0.72
CA LEU A 144 13.95 -13.03 -0.23
C LEU A 144 13.30 -14.26 0.40
N THR A 145 14.08 -15.32 0.56
CA THR A 145 13.66 -16.49 1.34
C THR A 145 13.48 -16.09 2.81
N MET A 146 12.47 -16.64 3.49
CA MET A 146 12.12 -16.26 4.87
C MET A 146 13.26 -16.41 5.88
N ASN A 147 14.19 -17.34 5.65
CA ASN A 147 15.28 -17.67 6.56
C ASN A 147 16.60 -16.95 6.20
N THR A 148 16.53 -15.90 5.39
CA THR A 148 17.69 -15.05 5.10
C THR A 148 18.11 -14.24 6.34
N LYS A 149 19.42 -14.02 6.50
CA LYS A 149 19.96 -13.08 7.49
C LYS A 149 20.08 -11.64 6.97
N TYR A 150 19.63 -11.38 5.73
CA TYR A 150 19.79 -10.10 5.05
C TYR A 150 18.46 -9.36 4.91
N PHE A 151 18.48 -8.03 4.88
CA PHE A 151 17.35 -7.21 4.42
C PHE A 151 17.76 -6.35 3.22
N ALA A 152 16.78 -5.93 2.43
CA ALA A 152 17.01 -5.12 1.23
C ALA A 152 16.81 -3.62 1.52
N GLU A 153 17.82 -2.82 1.22
CA GLU A 153 17.67 -1.37 1.03
C GLU A 153 17.49 -1.08 -0.46
N ILE A 154 16.40 -0.41 -0.81
CA ILE A 154 16.08 -0.09 -2.20
C ILE A 154 16.15 1.42 -2.38
N SER A 155 16.88 1.87 -3.39
CA SER A 155 16.89 3.27 -3.83
C SER A 155 16.46 3.32 -5.29
N GLY A 156 15.50 4.18 -5.62
CA GLY A 156 14.93 4.28 -6.96
C GLY A 156 14.93 5.72 -7.47
N GLY A 157 15.29 5.89 -8.74
CA GLY A 157 15.11 7.12 -9.51
C GLY A 157 14.33 6.85 -10.80
N LYS A 158 14.08 7.90 -11.58
CA LYS A 158 13.26 7.84 -12.81
C LYS A 158 13.76 6.82 -13.85
N HIS A 159 15.06 6.53 -13.87
CA HIS A 159 15.69 5.73 -14.93
C HIS A 159 16.34 4.45 -14.43
N ARG A 160 16.45 4.25 -13.12
CA ARG A 160 17.23 3.17 -12.53
C ARG A 160 16.88 2.99 -11.07
N PHE A 161 17.04 1.77 -10.58
CA PHE A 161 17.01 1.48 -9.16
C PHE A 161 18.23 0.64 -8.76
N THR A 162 18.53 0.66 -7.48
CA THR A 162 19.54 -0.16 -6.82
C THR A 162 18.91 -0.94 -5.67
N VAL A 163 19.38 -2.15 -5.44
CA VAL A 163 19.04 -2.99 -4.29
C VAL A 163 20.34 -3.36 -3.60
N ARG A 164 20.43 -3.05 -2.30
CA ARG A 164 21.57 -3.39 -1.44
C ARG A 164 21.09 -4.36 -0.38
N PHE A 165 21.78 -5.49 -0.25
CA PHE A 165 21.48 -6.48 0.79
C PHE A 165 22.41 -6.25 1.98
N MET A 166 21.79 -5.96 3.12
CA MET A 166 22.45 -5.53 4.33
C MET A 166 22.38 -6.63 5.39
N GLU A 167 23.49 -6.84 6.10
CA GLU A 167 23.53 -7.65 7.32
C GLU A 167 23.19 -6.76 8.52
N PRO A 168 22.15 -7.08 9.31
CA PRO A 168 21.84 -6.37 10.53
C PRO A 168 22.96 -6.60 11.56
N ASN A 169 23.22 -5.58 12.39
CA ASN A 169 24.17 -5.63 13.50
C ASN A 169 23.53 -4.96 14.71
N ASP A 170 23.73 -5.51 15.90
CA ASP A 170 23.12 -5.01 17.15
C ASP A 170 23.83 -3.76 17.70
N SER A 171 25.12 -3.61 17.42
CA SER A 171 25.97 -2.55 17.97
C SER A 171 26.34 -1.48 16.95
N GLU A 172 26.39 -1.83 15.67
CA GLU A 172 26.81 -0.94 14.59
C GLU A 172 25.73 -0.76 13.52
N ARG A 173 25.94 0.20 12.62
CA ARG A 173 25.04 0.35 11.47
C ARG A 173 25.12 -0.90 10.58
N PRO A 174 23.99 -1.35 10.01
CA PRO A 174 24.00 -2.44 9.05
C PRO A 174 25.00 -2.20 7.92
N SER A 175 25.74 -3.24 7.53
CA SER A 175 26.72 -3.21 6.45
C SER A 175 26.25 -4.06 5.28
N GLN A 176 26.61 -3.66 4.05
CA GLN A 176 26.32 -4.47 2.88
C GLN A 176 27.08 -5.80 2.96
N THR A 177 26.43 -6.90 2.64
CA THR A 177 27.08 -8.21 2.60
C THR A 177 28.04 -8.30 1.42
N ASN A 178 29.11 -9.09 1.55
CA ASN A 178 30.00 -9.44 0.43
C ASN A 178 29.56 -10.72 -0.28
N ASN A 179 28.50 -11.38 0.20
CA ASN A 179 27.98 -12.60 -0.40
C ASN A 179 27.08 -12.29 -1.60
N ASP A 180 27.03 -13.23 -2.54
CA ASP A 180 26.06 -13.17 -3.63
C ASP A 180 24.68 -13.59 -3.11
N ILE A 181 23.68 -12.76 -3.40
CA ILE A 181 22.32 -12.96 -2.88
C ILE A 181 21.35 -13.21 -4.03
N ASP A 182 20.76 -14.40 -4.06
CA ASP A 182 19.64 -14.71 -4.94
C ASP A 182 18.33 -14.14 -4.38
N PHE A 183 17.57 -13.47 -5.24
CA PHE A 183 16.31 -12.86 -4.88
C PHE A 183 15.32 -12.90 -6.05
N THR A 184 14.05 -12.71 -5.72
CA THR A 184 12.99 -12.56 -6.73
C THR A 184 12.66 -11.08 -6.90
N LEU A 185 12.64 -10.61 -8.14
CA LEU A 185 12.31 -9.25 -8.52
C LEU A 185 11.01 -9.21 -9.33
N ASN A 186 10.09 -8.33 -8.94
CA ASN A 186 8.94 -7.93 -9.74
C ASN A 186 9.03 -6.43 -10.04
N ILE A 187 8.96 -6.09 -11.32
CA ILE A 187 8.84 -4.71 -11.81
C ILE A 187 7.40 -4.52 -12.29
N CYS A 188 6.56 -3.92 -11.45
CA CYS A 188 5.13 -3.77 -11.67
C CYS A 188 4.83 -2.50 -12.47
N GLN A 189 4.28 -2.70 -13.67
CA GLN A 189 3.82 -1.66 -14.59
C GLN A 189 2.49 -2.10 -15.23
N LEU A 190 1.48 -1.24 -15.22
CA LEU A 190 0.14 -1.48 -15.76
C LEU A 190 -0.29 -0.32 -16.67
#